data_AF-A0A3L8STI7-F1
#
_entry.id   AF-A0A3L8STI7-F1
#
_cell.length_a   1.000
_cell.length_b   1.000
_cell.length_c   1.000
_cell.angle_alpha   90.00
_cell.angle_beta   90.00
_cell.angle_gamma   90.00
#
_symmetry.space_group_name_H-M   'P 1'
#
loop_
_entity.id
_entity.type
_entity.pdbx_description
1 polymer ?
#
loop_
_entity_poly.entity_id
_entity_poly.type
_entity_poly.pdbx_seq_one_letter_code
_entity_poly.pdbx_strand_id
1 'polypeptide(L)'
;MYFLTRCKMTAQVTLEDALSNVDLLEELPLPDQQPCIEPPPSSLLYQNEMLEEGQEYAIMLYTWRSCSRAIPQVKCNEQPNRVEIYEKTVEVLEPEVTKLMNFMYFQRNAIERFCGEVRRLCHAERRKDFVSEAYLITLGKFINMFAVLDELKNMKCSVKNDHSAYKRAAQFLRKMADPQSIQESQNLSMFLANHNKITQSLQQQLEVIVGYEELLADIVNLCVDYYENKMYLTPSEKHMLLKVMGFGLYLMDGSVSNIYKLDAKKRINLAKIDKYFKQLQVVPLFGDMQIELARYIKTSAHYEENKSRWTCTSSSSSPQYNICEQMIQIREDHMRFISELARYSNSEVVTGSGRQEAQKTDAEYRKLFDLSLQGLQLLSQWSAHVMEVYSWKLVHPTDKYSNKDCPDNAEEYERATRYNYTSEEKFALVEVIAMIKGLQVLMGRMESVFNHAIRHTIYAALQDFAQVTLREPLRQAIKKKKNVIQSVLQAIRKTVCDWEAGHEPFNDPALRGEKDPKSGFDIKVPRRAVGPSSTQLFMVRTMTESLNSAELLKQLKSLGLEKLLHVTHKFLRQSYIYPPLLNFGGKTLLITFTFCGDVNCSTANGLLLSVMEVPLAWVGICAGV
;
A
#
# COMPACT_ATOMS: atom_id res chain seq x y z
N MET A 1 12.12 -60.25 -23.92
CA MET A 1 11.13 -59.30 -24.49
C MET A 1 11.03 -58.12 -23.53
N TYR A 2 11.50 -56.97 -23.96
CA TYR A 2 11.49 -55.71 -23.21
C TYR A 2 10.07 -55.12 -23.18
N PHE A 3 9.56 -54.77 -22.00
CA PHE A 3 8.40 -53.88 -21.85
C PHE A 3 8.90 -52.46 -21.58
N LEU A 4 8.71 -51.57 -22.56
CA LEU A 4 8.93 -50.13 -22.46
C LEU A 4 7.59 -49.45 -22.14
N THR A 5 7.42 -48.97 -20.91
CA THR A 5 6.32 -48.10 -20.52
C THR A 5 6.67 -46.65 -20.89
N ARG A 6 6.03 -46.13 -21.95
CA ARG A 6 6.11 -44.71 -22.33
C ARG A 6 5.19 -43.88 -21.42
N CYS A 7 5.79 -43.08 -20.54
CA CYS A 7 5.08 -42.05 -19.79
C CYS A 7 4.83 -40.84 -20.72
N LYS A 8 3.57 -40.56 -21.09
CA LYS A 8 3.18 -39.30 -21.74
C LYS A 8 2.93 -38.26 -20.65
N MET A 9 3.83 -37.30 -20.49
CA MET A 9 3.51 -36.00 -19.87
C MET A 9 2.92 -35.11 -20.96
N THR A 10 1.62 -34.80 -20.89
CA THR A 10 1.01 -33.73 -21.67
C THR A 10 0.89 -32.50 -20.78
N ALA A 11 1.84 -31.57 -20.90
CA ALA A 11 1.60 -30.19 -20.47
C ALA A 11 0.55 -29.61 -21.43
N GLN A 12 -0.59 -29.15 -20.91
CA GLN A 12 -1.56 -28.39 -21.71
C GLN A 12 -0.92 -27.05 -22.08
N VAL A 13 -0.51 -26.93 -23.34
CA VAL A 13 -0.03 -25.68 -23.95
C VAL A 13 -1.28 -24.88 -24.32
N THR A 14 -1.37 -23.63 -23.86
CA THR A 14 -2.50 -22.75 -24.22
C THR A 14 -2.41 -22.31 -25.67
N LEU A 15 -3.52 -21.88 -26.27
CA LEU A 15 -3.51 -21.35 -27.64
C LEU A 15 -2.63 -20.08 -27.72
N GLU A 16 -2.61 -19.25 -26.67
CA GLU A 16 -1.68 -18.13 -26.58
C GLU A 16 -0.21 -18.57 -26.57
N ASP A 17 0.15 -19.65 -25.86
CA ASP A 17 1.52 -20.18 -25.87
C ASP A 17 1.91 -20.74 -27.25
N ALA A 18 0.96 -21.35 -27.96
CA ALA A 18 1.17 -21.85 -29.31
C ALA A 18 1.33 -20.72 -30.33
N LEU A 19 0.55 -19.64 -30.21
CA LEU A 19 0.66 -18.45 -31.07
C LEU A 19 1.95 -17.67 -30.79
N SER A 20 2.33 -17.52 -29.53
CA SER A 20 3.61 -16.89 -29.15
C SER A 20 4.81 -17.62 -29.79
N ASN A 21 4.76 -18.95 -29.90
CA ASN A 21 5.79 -19.75 -30.55
C ASN A 21 5.85 -19.58 -32.07
N VAL A 22 4.74 -19.18 -32.71
CA VAL A 22 4.67 -18.88 -34.15
C VAL A 22 5.18 -17.45 -34.42
N ASP A 23 4.82 -16.49 -33.58
CA ASP A 23 5.30 -15.09 -33.66
C ASP A 23 6.83 -14.99 -33.50
N LEU A 24 7.42 -15.94 -32.74
CA LEU A 24 8.87 -16.12 -32.56
C LEU A 24 9.65 -16.40 -33.86
N LEU A 25 8.98 -16.84 -34.93
CA LEU A 25 9.60 -17.17 -36.21
C LEU A 25 9.66 -15.99 -37.20
N GLU A 26 8.92 -14.90 -36.94
CA GLU A 26 8.72 -13.81 -37.91
C GLU A 26 9.55 -12.54 -37.65
N GLU A 27 10.23 -12.39 -36.51
CA GLU A 27 10.87 -11.11 -36.16
C GLU A 27 12.40 -11.18 -36.00
N LEU A 28 13.12 -10.65 -37.00
CA LEU A 28 14.53 -10.26 -36.91
C LEU A 28 14.67 -8.77 -37.28
N PRO A 29 14.97 -7.90 -36.30
CA PRO A 29 15.57 -6.60 -36.60
C PRO A 29 16.90 -6.32 -35.87
N LEU A 30 17.67 -5.44 -36.50
CA LEU A 30 19.03 -4.95 -36.18
C LEU A 30 19.07 -4.02 -34.95
N PRO A 31 20.26 -3.81 -34.33
CA PRO A 31 20.40 -3.14 -33.05
C PRO A 31 20.43 -1.60 -33.20
N ASP A 32 19.79 -0.89 -32.28
CA ASP A 32 20.44 0.09 -31.40
C ASP A 32 19.40 0.92 -30.63
N GLN A 33 19.39 0.77 -29.30
CA GLN A 33 19.38 1.87 -28.32
C GLN A 33 19.55 1.28 -26.91
N GLN A 34 20.30 1.98 -26.05
CA GLN A 34 20.55 1.58 -24.67
C GLN A 34 19.39 2.09 -23.79
N PRO A 35 18.74 1.24 -22.97
CA PRO A 35 17.85 1.74 -21.94
C PRO A 35 18.67 2.42 -20.85
N CYS A 36 18.37 3.69 -20.61
CA CYS A 36 18.98 4.49 -19.54
C CYS A 36 18.34 4.06 -18.21
N ILE A 37 19.03 3.21 -17.44
CA ILE A 37 18.61 2.89 -16.06
C ILE A 37 19.14 4.02 -15.17
N GLU A 38 18.38 5.12 -15.06
CA GLU A 38 18.69 6.21 -14.13
C GLU A 38 18.61 5.70 -12.67
N PRO A 39 19.49 6.17 -11.77
CA PRO A 39 19.51 5.77 -10.37
C PRO A 39 18.29 6.35 -9.62
N PRO A 40 17.33 5.52 -9.13
CA PRO A 40 16.14 6.01 -8.44
C PRO A 40 16.25 6.32 -6.93
N PRO A 41 17.32 6.00 -6.17
CA PRO A 41 17.21 5.97 -4.72
C PRO A 41 16.99 7.35 -4.09
N SER A 42 17.50 8.45 -4.68
CA SER A 42 17.31 9.80 -4.14
C SER A 42 15.88 10.35 -4.33
N SER A 43 15.26 10.11 -5.49
CA SER A 43 13.89 10.58 -5.76
C SER A 43 12.88 9.87 -4.86
N LEU A 44 13.02 8.55 -4.68
CA LEU A 44 12.15 7.76 -3.81
C LEU A 44 12.27 8.14 -2.33
N LEU A 45 13.48 8.36 -1.82
CA LEU A 45 13.68 8.78 -0.42
C LEU A 45 12.99 10.12 -0.16
N TYR A 46 13.27 11.13 -0.99
CA TYR A 46 12.71 12.47 -0.83
C TYR A 46 11.19 12.53 -1.09
N GLN A 47 10.63 11.56 -1.82
CA GLN A 47 9.18 11.40 -1.98
C GLN A 47 8.53 10.74 -0.76
N ASN A 48 9.19 9.76 -0.15
CA ASN A 48 8.68 9.12 1.07
C ASN A 48 8.66 10.10 2.26
N GLU A 49 9.66 10.97 2.39
CA GLU A 49 9.67 12.03 3.42
C GLU A 49 8.45 12.96 3.30
N MET A 50 8.05 13.33 2.08
CA MET A 50 6.88 14.17 1.85
C MET A 50 5.55 13.44 2.14
N LEU A 51 5.50 12.11 1.94
CA LEU A 51 4.36 11.31 2.38
C LEU A 51 4.26 11.25 3.91
N GLU A 52 5.38 11.16 4.60
CA GLU A 52 5.43 11.21 6.07
C GLU A 52 4.99 12.58 6.60
N GLU A 53 5.50 13.68 6.02
CA GLU A 53 5.07 15.04 6.38
C GLU A 53 3.56 15.24 6.10
N GLY A 54 3.05 14.73 4.97
CA GLY A 54 1.62 14.77 4.67
C GLY A 54 0.77 14.00 5.69
N GLN A 55 1.28 12.89 6.22
CA GLN A 55 0.63 12.15 7.29
C GLN A 55 0.56 12.97 8.59
N GLU A 56 1.58 13.76 8.92
CA GLU A 56 1.55 14.66 10.09
C GLU A 56 0.44 15.72 9.95
N TYR A 57 0.29 16.31 8.76
CA TYR A 57 -0.83 17.24 8.50
C TYR A 57 -2.19 16.55 8.55
N ALA A 58 -2.30 15.31 8.08
CA ALA A 58 -3.53 14.54 8.21
C ALA A 58 -3.91 14.32 9.69
N ILE A 59 -2.93 13.97 10.54
CA ILE A 59 -3.12 13.85 11.99
C ILE A 59 -3.54 15.20 12.59
N MET A 60 -2.86 16.29 12.22
CA MET A 60 -3.19 17.64 12.67
C MET A 60 -4.65 18.00 12.35
N LEU A 61 -5.09 17.81 11.10
CA LEU A 61 -6.47 18.09 10.70
C LEU A 61 -7.48 17.21 11.45
N TYR A 62 -7.20 15.91 11.52
CA TYR A 62 -8.09 14.94 12.18
C TYR A 62 -8.27 15.23 13.67
N THR A 63 -7.18 15.57 14.37
CA THR A 63 -7.20 15.85 15.81
C THR A 63 -7.60 17.30 16.14
N TRP A 64 -7.76 18.17 15.14
CA TRP A 64 -8.20 19.54 15.34
C TRP A 64 -9.60 19.61 15.95
N ARG A 65 -9.68 20.09 17.18
CA ARG A 65 -10.93 20.46 17.88
C ARG A 65 -11.05 21.98 17.92
N SER A 66 -12.28 22.48 17.95
CA SER A 66 -12.52 23.92 17.85
C SER A 66 -12.08 24.65 19.11
N CYS A 67 -11.07 25.51 18.97
CA CYS A 67 -10.68 26.47 20.00
C CYS A 67 -11.73 27.58 20.13
N SER A 68 -12.27 28.07 19.01
CA SER A 68 -13.24 29.17 19.00
C SER A 68 -14.56 28.86 19.72
N ARG A 69 -14.95 27.59 19.85
CA ARG A 69 -16.09 27.17 20.70
C ARG A 69 -15.83 27.35 22.20
N ALA A 70 -14.57 27.33 22.64
CA ALA A 70 -14.18 27.54 24.03
C ALA A 70 -13.90 29.02 24.35
N ILE A 71 -13.76 29.88 23.33
CA ILE A 71 -13.48 31.31 23.51
C ILE A 71 -14.78 32.07 23.83
N PRO A 72 -14.83 32.90 24.89
CA PRO A 72 -15.98 33.76 25.17
C PRO A 72 -16.29 34.70 24.00
N GLN A 73 -17.53 34.65 23.51
CA GLN A 73 -17.94 35.51 22.39
C GLN A 73 -18.18 36.94 22.85
N VAL A 74 -17.68 37.90 22.07
CA VAL A 74 -17.99 39.32 22.24
C VAL A 74 -19.42 39.58 21.77
N LYS A 75 -20.33 39.93 22.69
CA LYS A 75 -21.76 40.10 22.41
C LYS A 75 -22.11 41.44 21.78
N CYS A 76 -21.44 42.50 22.21
CA CYS A 76 -21.65 43.86 21.71
C CYS A 76 -20.34 44.65 21.71
N ASN A 77 -20.36 45.83 21.09
CA ASN A 77 -19.16 46.65 20.93
C ASN A 77 -18.71 47.29 22.25
N GLU A 78 -19.64 47.51 23.17
CA GLU A 78 -19.45 48.16 24.48
C GLU A 78 -19.00 47.20 25.60
N GLN A 79 -18.74 45.93 25.27
CA GLN A 79 -18.37 44.92 26.27
C GLN A 79 -17.01 45.26 26.94
N PRO A 80 -16.94 45.34 28.29
CA PRO A 80 -15.74 45.83 28.99
C PRO A 80 -14.46 45.03 28.72
N ASN A 81 -14.56 43.70 28.71
CA ASN A 81 -13.42 42.79 28.48
C ASN A 81 -13.19 42.44 27.00
N ARG A 82 -13.75 43.22 26.07
CA ARG A 82 -13.64 42.97 24.62
C ARG A 82 -12.19 42.93 24.13
N VAL A 83 -11.36 43.87 24.58
CA VAL A 83 -9.95 43.96 24.17
C VAL A 83 -9.17 42.74 24.68
N GLU A 84 -9.32 42.43 25.98
CA GLU A 84 -8.67 41.29 26.63
C GLU A 84 -9.04 39.96 25.96
N ILE A 85 -10.32 39.76 25.63
CA ILE A 85 -10.78 38.57 24.89
C ILE A 85 -10.04 38.46 23.56
N TYR A 86 -9.92 39.54 22.79
CA TYR A 86 -9.23 39.48 21.49
C TYR A 86 -7.73 39.29 21.63
N GLU A 87 -7.08 39.88 22.63
CA GLU A 87 -5.66 39.68 22.90
C GLU A 87 -5.36 38.21 23.20
N LYS A 88 -6.16 37.60 24.09
CA LYS A 88 -6.05 36.18 24.43
C LYS A 88 -6.48 35.26 23.30
N THR A 89 -7.45 35.67 22.48
CA THR A 89 -7.83 34.95 21.25
C THR A 89 -6.65 34.84 20.28
N VAL A 90 -5.93 35.95 20.06
CA VAL A 90 -4.73 35.95 19.22
C VAL A 90 -3.63 35.10 19.83
N GLU A 91 -3.32 35.28 21.13
CA GLU A 91 -2.29 34.52 21.83
C GLU A 91 -2.48 33.00 21.72
N VAL A 92 -3.73 32.52 21.83
CA VAL A 92 -4.04 31.08 21.73
C VAL A 92 -4.05 30.59 20.28
N LEU A 93 -4.61 31.35 19.35
CA LEU A 93 -4.84 30.87 17.98
C LEU A 93 -3.69 31.15 17.02
N GLU A 94 -2.78 32.08 17.32
CA GLU A 94 -1.66 32.43 16.44
C GLU A 94 -0.76 31.22 16.11
N PRO A 95 -0.28 30.42 17.09
CA PRO A 95 0.52 29.23 16.80
C PRO A 95 -0.23 28.19 15.96
N GLU A 96 -1.54 28.06 16.18
CA GLU A 96 -2.38 27.13 15.42
C GLU A 96 -2.58 27.62 13.97
N VAL A 97 -2.80 28.91 13.77
CA VAL A 97 -2.89 29.50 12.42
C VAL A 97 -1.57 29.36 11.65
N THR A 98 -0.41 29.43 12.32
CA THR A 98 0.88 29.10 11.68
C THR A 98 0.91 27.67 11.13
N LYS A 99 0.35 26.68 11.85
CA LYS A 99 0.24 25.30 11.33
C LYS A 99 -0.64 25.24 10.08
N LEU A 100 -1.73 26.00 10.03
CA LEU A 100 -2.61 26.08 8.86
C LEU A 100 -1.94 26.75 7.65
N MET A 101 -1.13 27.77 7.90
CA MET A 101 -0.28 28.39 6.87
C MET A 101 0.71 27.37 6.30
N ASN A 102 1.41 26.65 7.17
CA ASN A 102 2.35 25.60 6.77
C ASN A 102 1.65 24.48 5.99
N PHE A 103 0.46 24.05 6.41
CA PHE A 103 -0.36 23.09 5.66
C PHE A 103 -0.73 23.61 4.26
N MET A 104 -1.17 24.87 4.15
CA MET A 104 -1.49 25.50 2.87
C MET A 104 -0.26 25.53 1.93
N TYR A 105 0.93 25.82 2.46
CA TYR A 105 2.17 25.80 1.68
C TYR A 105 2.61 24.38 1.31
N PHE A 106 2.53 23.44 2.26
CA PHE A 106 2.86 22.04 2.06
C PHE A 106 2.06 21.45 0.90
N GLN A 107 0.72 21.54 0.94
CA GLN A 107 -0.11 20.93 -0.10
C GLN A 107 0.17 21.53 -1.48
N ARG A 108 0.47 22.83 -1.55
CA ARG A 108 0.81 23.51 -2.81
C ARG A 108 2.11 22.96 -3.38
N ASN A 109 3.16 22.90 -2.56
CA ASN A 109 4.46 22.34 -2.94
C ASN A 109 4.36 20.86 -3.31
N ALA A 110 3.57 20.08 -2.56
CA ALA A 110 3.35 18.66 -2.82
C ALA A 110 2.66 18.42 -4.16
N ILE A 111 1.62 19.21 -4.51
CA ILE A 111 0.98 19.15 -5.83
C ILE A 111 1.97 19.52 -6.93
N GLU A 112 2.68 20.64 -6.80
CA GLU A 112 3.64 21.12 -7.81
C GLU A 112 4.73 20.06 -8.08
N ARG A 113 5.24 19.45 -7.01
CA ARG A 113 6.28 18.41 -7.10
C ARG A 113 5.76 17.12 -7.69
N PHE A 114 4.57 16.66 -7.27
CA PHE A 114 3.92 15.49 -7.87
C PHE A 114 3.67 15.70 -9.36
N CYS A 115 3.06 16.82 -9.76
CA CYS A 115 2.82 17.16 -11.15
C CYS A 115 4.12 17.36 -11.96
N GLY A 116 5.18 17.86 -11.33
CA GLY A 116 6.52 17.93 -11.93
C GLY A 116 7.07 16.56 -12.29
N GLU A 117 6.92 15.57 -11.40
CA GLU A 117 7.30 14.18 -11.66
C GLU A 117 6.43 13.51 -12.72
N VAL A 118 5.12 13.75 -12.70
CA VAL A 118 4.22 13.29 -13.77
C VAL A 118 4.66 13.85 -15.12
N ARG A 119 4.96 15.16 -15.19
CA ARG A 119 5.46 15.80 -16.42
C ARG A 119 6.77 15.18 -16.90
N ARG A 120 7.70 14.88 -15.99
CA ARG A 120 8.98 14.25 -16.32
C ARG A 120 8.77 12.85 -16.91
N LEU A 121 7.91 12.03 -16.30
CA LEU A 121 7.65 10.67 -16.74
C LEU A 121 6.78 10.58 -18.01
N CYS A 122 5.91 11.56 -18.25
CA CYS A 122 5.07 11.63 -19.45
C CYS A 122 5.79 12.22 -20.67
N HIS A 123 7.05 12.65 -20.56
CA HIS A 123 7.81 13.17 -21.69
C HIS A 123 7.88 12.14 -22.83
N ALA A 124 7.75 12.57 -24.10
CA ALA A 124 7.58 11.67 -25.24
C ALA A 124 8.69 10.61 -25.38
N GLU A 125 9.93 10.97 -25.03
CA GLU A 125 11.07 10.05 -25.01
C GLU A 125 11.06 9.14 -23.77
N ARG A 126 10.67 9.67 -22.60
CA ARG A 126 10.69 8.94 -21.32
C ARG A 126 9.48 8.03 -21.11
N ARG A 127 8.38 8.25 -21.83
CA ARG A 127 7.17 7.43 -21.73
C ARG A 127 7.40 5.97 -22.18
N LYS A 128 8.47 5.72 -22.94
CA LYS A 128 8.89 4.38 -23.36
C LYS A 128 9.85 3.74 -22.35
N ASP A 129 10.38 4.51 -21.41
CA ASP A 129 11.34 4.05 -20.43
C ASP A 129 10.66 3.24 -19.32
N PHE A 130 11.45 2.40 -18.68
CA PHE A 130 11.02 1.60 -17.56
C PHE A 130 10.81 2.46 -16.31
N VAL A 131 9.65 2.32 -15.66
CA VAL A 131 9.34 2.89 -14.35
C VAL A 131 9.08 1.74 -13.39
N SER A 132 9.81 1.70 -12.27
CA SER A 132 9.65 0.61 -11.30
C SER A 132 8.28 0.62 -10.63
N GLU A 133 7.72 -0.56 -10.36
CA GLU A 133 6.48 -0.77 -9.63
C GLU A 133 6.49 -0.05 -8.27
N ALA A 134 7.61 -0.09 -7.55
CA ALA A 134 7.75 0.61 -6.27
C ALA A 134 7.57 2.13 -6.39
N TYR A 135 8.03 2.73 -7.51
CA TYR A 135 7.84 4.14 -7.81
C TYR A 135 6.37 4.44 -8.15
N LEU A 136 5.73 3.61 -8.98
CA LEU A 136 4.32 3.75 -9.32
C LEU A 136 3.41 3.64 -8.08
N ILE A 137 3.69 2.70 -7.17
CA ILE A 137 2.97 2.61 -5.88
C ILE A 137 3.22 3.85 -5.02
N THR A 138 4.44 4.40 -5.03
CA THR A 138 4.74 5.64 -4.30
C THR A 138 3.93 6.81 -4.85
N LEU A 139 3.86 6.98 -6.16
CA LEU A 139 2.98 7.96 -6.81
C LEU A 139 1.50 7.71 -6.50
N GLY A 140 1.06 6.45 -6.45
CA GLY A 140 -0.27 6.07 -5.96
C GLY A 140 -0.54 6.53 -4.53
N LYS A 141 0.43 6.39 -3.62
CA LYS A 141 0.32 6.90 -2.25
C LYS A 141 0.18 8.42 -2.20
N PHE A 142 0.83 9.17 -3.10
CA PHE A 142 0.61 10.63 -3.23
C PHE A 142 -0.82 10.95 -3.63
N ILE A 143 -1.37 10.25 -4.62
CA ILE A 143 -2.78 10.39 -5.04
C ILE A 143 -3.70 10.18 -3.82
N ASN A 144 -3.49 9.11 -3.05
CA ASN A 144 -4.25 8.85 -1.83
C ASN A 144 -4.03 9.94 -0.75
N MET A 145 -2.82 10.44 -0.57
CA MET A 145 -2.52 11.51 0.39
C MET A 145 -3.32 12.78 0.07
N PHE A 146 -3.40 13.19 -1.20
CA PHE A 146 -4.20 14.34 -1.60
C PHE A 146 -5.69 14.14 -1.29
N ALA A 147 -6.24 12.95 -1.56
CA ALA A 147 -7.62 12.62 -1.21
C ALA A 147 -7.88 12.72 0.30
N VAL A 148 -6.99 12.14 1.12
CA VAL A 148 -7.10 12.17 2.59
C VAL A 148 -7.07 13.61 3.11
N LEU A 149 -6.11 14.42 2.66
CA LEU A 149 -5.95 15.80 3.12
C LEU A 149 -7.15 16.69 2.73
N ASP A 150 -7.68 16.52 1.51
CA ASP A 150 -8.80 17.33 1.04
C ASP A 150 -10.10 16.98 1.76
N GLU A 151 -10.38 15.69 1.95
CA GLU A 151 -11.57 15.25 2.69
C GLU A 151 -11.50 15.64 4.18
N LEU A 152 -10.34 15.49 4.84
CA LEU A 152 -10.14 15.97 6.21
C LEU A 152 -10.37 17.48 6.32
N LYS A 153 -9.83 18.25 5.36
CA LYS A 153 -10.04 19.69 5.30
C LYS A 153 -11.52 20.03 5.08
N ASN A 154 -12.22 19.32 4.19
CA ASN A 154 -13.63 19.54 3.88
C ASN A 154 -14.52 19.33 5.12
N MET A 155 -14.28 18.27 5.89
CA MET A 155 -15.11 17.92 7.05
C MET A 155 -14.82 18.81 8.28
N LYS A 156 -13.63 19.40 8.38
CA LYS A 156 -13.21 20.14 9.58
C LYS A 156 -13.62 21.61 9.56
N CYS A 157 -14.92 21.89 9.77
CA CYS A 157 -15.42 23.26 9.95
C CYS A 157 -14.70 24.02 11.10
N SER A 158 -14.24 23.31 12.14
CA SER A 158 -13.47 23.88 13.25
C SER A 158 -12.24 24.67 12.78
N VAL A 159 -11.50 24.14 11.80
CA VAL A 159 -10.29 24.79 11.24
C VAL A 159 -10.64 26.14 10.62
N LYS A 160 -11.67 26.17 9.77
CA LYS A 160 -12.17 27.41 9.14
C LYS A 160 -12.65 28.42 10.17
N ASN A 161 -13.37 27.96 11.19
CA ASN A 161 -13.96 28.82 12.22
C ASN A 161 -12.89 29.42 13.15
N ASP A 162 -11.89 28.62 13.55
CA ASP A 162 -10.79 29.07 14.40
C ASP A 162 -9.94 30.12 13.67
N HIS A 163 -9.57 29.88 12.40
CA HIS A 163 -8.90 30.90 11.59
C HIS A 163 -9.73 32.18 11.44
N SER A 164 -11.05 32.05 11.26
CA SER A 164 -11.96 33.20 11.16
C SER A 164 -12.10 33.98 12.48
N ALA A 165 -12.01 33.30 13.63
CA ALA A 165 -11.98 33.93 14.95
C ALA A 165 -10.67 34.70 15.16
N TYR A 166 -9.53 34.06 14.82
CA TYR A 166 -8.22 34.69 14.83
C TYR A 166 -8.17 35.94 13.95
N LYS A 167 -8.60 35.84 12.68
CA LYS A 167 -8.57 36.95 11.71
C LYS A 167 -9.35 38.17 12.23
N ARG A 168 -10.54 37.96 12.81
CA ARG A 168 -11.34 39.04 13.40
C ARG A 168 -10.63 39.71 14.59
N ALA A 169 -10.03 38.93 15.48
CA ALA A 169 -9.31 39.44 16.64
C ALA A 169 -8.05 40.22 16.24
N ALA A 170 -7.24 39.66 15.33
CA ALA A 170 -6.02 40.28 14.84
C ALA A 170 -6.28 41.59 14.08
N GLN A 171 -7.35 41.66 13.29
CA GLN A 171 -7.79 42.88 12.60
C GLN A 171 -8.24 43.95 13.59
N PHE A 172 -9.01 43.59 14.62
CA PHE A 172 -9.44 44.52 15.65
C PHE A 172 -8.27 45.14 16.41
N LEU A 173 -7.27 44.31 16.77
CA LEU A 173 -6.05 44.74 17.47
C LEU A 173 -5.02 45.42 16.55
N ARG A 174 -5.31 45.57 15.24
CA ARG A 174 -4.41 46.15 14.24
C ARG A 174 -3.03 45.48 14.20
N LYS A 175 -2.96 44.17 14.47
CA LYS A 175 -1.71 43.38 14.45
C LYS A 175 -1.23 43.04 13.04
N MET A 176 -2.12 43.07 12.04
CA MET A 176 -1.75 42.83 10.63
C MET A 176 -1.56 44.16 9.91
N ALA A 177 -0.30 44.59 9.76
CA ALA A 177 0.07 45.88 9.18
C ALA A 177 0.92 45.76 7.91
N ASP A 178 1.63 44.65 7.72
CA ASP A 178 2.48 44.43 6.56
C ASP A 178 1.68 43.87 5.37
N PRO A 179 1.92 44.34 4.13
CA PRO A 179 1.19 43.88 2.94
C PRO A 179 1.28 42.37 2.68
N GLN A 180 2.41 41.75 3.05
CA GLN A 180 2.64 40.33 2.82
C GLN A 180 1.74 39.46 3.72
N SER A 181 1.70 39.74 5.03
CA SER A 181 0.84 39.05 6.00
C SER A 181 -0.64 39.19 5.65
N ILE A 182 -1.06 40.37 5.15
CA ILE A 182 -2.44 40.60 4.70
C ILE A 182 -2.77 39.68 3.51
N GLN A 183 -1.89 39.59 2.52
CA GLN A 183 -2.08 38.72 1.35
C GLN A 183 -2.09 37.24 1.75
N GLU A 184 -1.19 36.84 2.64
CA GLU A 184 -1.09 35.47 3.17
C GLU A 184 -2.35 35.05 3.93
N SER A 185 -2.86 35.90 4.83
CA SER A 185 -4.12 35.68 5.54
C SER A 185 -5.31 35.58 4.56
N GLN A 186 -5.30 36.37 3.49
CA GLN A 186 -6.34 36.31 2.46
C GLN A 186 -6.27 35.00 1.67
N ASN A 187 -5.08 34.54 1.29
CA ASN A 187 -4.89 33.26 0.61
C ASN A 187 -5.38 32.09 1.48
N LEU A 188 -5.04 32.09 2.77
CA LEU A 188 -5.50 31.06 3.71
C LEU A 188 -7.03 31.08 3.86
N SER A 189 -7.63 32.27 3.92
CA SER A 189 -9.09 32.43 3.96
C SER A 189 -9.76 31.76 2.76
N MET A 190 -9.23 32.01 1.55
CA MET A 190 -9.75 31.41 0.32
C MET A 190 -9.51 29.90 0.27
N PHE A 191 -8.34 29.43 0.71
CA PHE A 191 -8.04 28.00 0.77
C PHE A 191 -9.02 27.23 1.68
N LEU A 192 -9.25 27.73 2.91
CA LEU A 192 -10.16 27.10 3.87
C LEU A 192 -11.64 27.23 3.48
N ALA A 193 -12.02 28.26 2.72
CA ALA A 193 -13.40 28.46 2.29
C ALA A 193 -13.83 27.58 1.11
N ASN A 194 -12.91 27.23 0.21
CA ASN A 194 -13.22 26.45 -0.98
C ASN A 194 -13.23 24.95 -0.69
N HIS A 195 -14.35 24.28 -0.99
CA HIS A 195 -14.47 22.82 -0.90
C HIS A 195 -13.71 22.14 -2.04
N ASN A 196 -13.14 20.96 -1.79
CA ASN A 196 -12.35 20.19 -2.76
C ASN A 196 -11.16 20.95 -3.38
N LYS A 197 -10.56 21.89 -2.63
CA LYS A 197 -9.56 22.81 -3.18
C LYS A 197 -8.28 22.08 -3.59
N ILE A 198 -7.83 21.09 -2.83
CA ILE A 198 -6.62 20.32 -3.15
C ILE A 198 -6.86 19.49 -4.41
N THR A 199 -8.00 18.80 -4.48
CA THR A 199 -8.40 17.98 -5.64
C THR A 199 -8.53 18.81 -6.91
N GLN A 200 -9.21 19.95 -6.85
CA GLN A 200 -9.35 20.85 -8.01
C GLN A 200 -8.01 21.38 -8.49
N SER A 201 -7.13 21.78 -7.57
CA SER A 201 -5.80 22.27 -7.93
C SER A 201 -4.92 21.17 -8.54
N LEU A 202 -5.04 19.93 -8.05
CA LEU A 202 -4.36 18.77 -8.63
C LEU A 202 -4.87 18.47 -10.05
N GLN A 203 -6.19 18.42 -10.26
CA GLN A 203 -6.79 18.21 -11.59
C GLN A 203 -6.33 19.27 -12.59
N GLN A 204 -6.40 20.55 -12.22
CA GLN A 204 -5.98 21.66 -13.08
C GLN A 204 -4.52 21.55 -13.50
N GLN A 205 -3.61 21.16 -12.60
CA GLN A 205 -2.19 21.03 -12.93
C GLN A 205 -1.88 19.75 -13.73
N LEU A 206 -2.63 18.67 -13.52
CA LEU A 206 -2.50 17.43 -14.28
C LEU A 206 -3.01 17.57 -15.71
N GLU A 207 -4.17 18.18 -15.94
CA GLU A 207 -4.77 18.31 -17.27
C GLU A 207 -3.94 19.14 -18.25
N VAL A 208 -3.03 19.99 -17.74
CA VAL A 208 -2.05 20.74 -18.55
C VAL A 208 -0.93 19.84 -19.09
N ILE A 209 -0.70 18.68 -18.48
CA ILE A 209 0.37 17.75 -18.86
C ILE A 209 -0.15 16.78 -19.92
N VAL A 210 0.42 16.82 -21.12
CA VAL A 210 0.06 15.90 -22.20
C VAL A 210 0.38 14.45 -21.82
N GLY A 211 -0.63 13.58 -21.83
CA GLY A 211 -0.47 12.15 -21.55
C GLY A 211 -0.38 11.82 -20.05
N TYR A 212 -0.81 12.70 -19.15
CA TYR A 212 -0.84 12.42 -17.71
C TYR A 212 -1.69 11.19 -17.37
N GLU A 213 -2.79 11.00 -18.11
CA GLU A 213 -3.75 9.91 -17.94
C GLU A 213 -3.14 8.54 -18.16
N GLU A 214 -2.05 8.48 -18.91
CA GLU A 214 -1.35 7.24 -19.23
C GLU A 214 -0.49 6.78 -18.06
N LEU A 215 0.23 7.70 -17.41
CA LEU A 215 0.92 7.38 -16.17
C LEU A 215 -0.06 6.99 -15.06
N LEU A 216 -1.19 7.70 -14.93
CA LEU A 216 -2.23 7.34 -13.97
C LEU A 216 -2.83 5.95 -14.28
N ALA A 217 -3.02 5.61 -15.56
CA ALA A 217 -3.47 4.29 -15.97
C ALA A 217 -2.47 3.18 -15.57
N ASP A 218 -1.16 3.43 -15.63
CA ASP A 218 -0.15 2.47 -15.15
C ASP A 218 -0.22 2.27 -13.64
N ILE A 219 -0.41 3.35 -12.88
CA ILE A 219 -0.60 3.28 -11.41
C ILE A 219 -1.86 2.48 -11.08
N VAL A 220 -2.99 2.76 -11.75
CA VAL A 220 -4.27 2.07 -11.52
C VAL A 220 -4.17 0.59 -11.90
N ASN A 221 -3.59 0.28 -13.05
CA ASN A 221 -3.40 -1.11 -13.50
C ASN A 221 -2.51 -1.90 -12.53
N LEU A 222 -1.44 -1.28 -12.02
CA LEU A 222 -0.59 -1.92 -11.01
C LEU A 222 -1.37 -2.17 -9.72
N CYS A 223 -2.20 -1.23 -9.28
CA CYS A 223 -3.05 -1.43 -8.10
C CYS A 223 -4.04 -2.59 -8.32
N VAL A 224 -4.63 -2.69 -9.53
CA VAL A 224 -5.54 -3.78 -9.91
C VAL A 224 -4.81 -5.12 -9.87
N ASP A 225 -3.62 -5.20 -10.46
CA ASP A 225 -2.78 -6.40 -10.44
C ASP A 225 -2.39 -6.81 -9.02
N TYR A 226 -1.98 -5.84 -8.19
CA TYR A 226 -1.60 -6.09 -6.80
C TYR A 226 -2.79 -6.56 -5.97
N TYR A 227 -3.98 -5.98 -6.16
CA TYR A 227 -5.17 -6.40 -5.44
C TYR A 227 -5.61 -7.80 -5.84
N GLU A 228 -5.61 -8.11 -7.13
CA GLU A 228 -5.98 -9.41 -7.69
C GLU A 228 -5.04 -10.53 -7.24
N ASN A 229 -3.73 -10.25 -7.26
CA ASN A 229 -2.68 -11.22 -6.96
C ASN A 229 -2.31 -11.29 -5.47
N LYS A 230 -3.02 -10.54 -4.61
CA LYS A 230 -2.76 -10.42 -3.16
C LYS A 230 -1.34 -9.94 -2.84
N MET A 231 -0.85 -8.97 -3.62
CA MET A 231 0.42 -8.28 -3.40
C MET A 231 0.23 -7.14 -2.41
N TYR A 232 -0.12 -7.51 -1.17
CA TYR A 232 -0.25 -6.66 0.00
C TYR A 232 -0.16 -7.55 1.24
N LEU A 233 0.27 -7.00 2.38
CA LEU A 233 0.30 -7.76 3.63
C LEU A 233 -0.69 -7.20 4.65
N THR A 234 -0.79 -5.88 4.78
CA THR A 234 -1.57 -5.21 5.83
C THR A 234 -2.94 -4.76 5.31
N PRO A 235 -3.94 -4.58 6.20
CA PRO A 235 -5.24 -4.05 5.79
C PRO A 235 -5.14 -2.66 5.14
N SER A 236 -4.28 -1.78 5.66
CA SER A 236 -4.04 -0.46 5.09
C SER A 236 -3.49 -0.50 3.68
N GLU A 237 -2.58 -1.43 3.36
CA GLU A 237 -2.07 -1.62 2.00
C GLU A 237 -3.20 -2.10 1.08
N LYS A 238 -3.99 -3.09 1.51
CA LYS A 238 -5.17 -3.57 0.77
C LYS A 238 -6.13 -2.42 0.44
N HIS A 239 -6.50 -1.63 1.45
CA HIS A 239 -7.45 -0.52 1.30
C HIS A 239 -6.85 0.64 0.48
N MET A 240 -5.55 0.89 0.57
CA MET A 240 -4.87 1.88 -0.27
C MET A 240 -5.07 1.56 -1.74
N LEU A 241 -4.92 0.29 -2.16
CA LEU A 241 -5.03 -0.11 -3.58
C LEU A 241 -6.39 0.31 -4.15
N LEU A 242 -7.46 0.06 -3.39
CA LEU A 242 -8.82 0.43 -3.79
C LEU A 242 -9.04 1.96 -3.82
N LYS A 243 -8.49 2.69 -2.84
CA LYS A 243 -8.55 4.16 -2.82
C LYS A 243 -7.83 4.79 -4.01
N VAL A 244 -6.65 4.25 -4.37
CA VAL A 244 -5.88 4.71 -5.54
C VAL A 244 -6.59 4.36 -6.84
N MET A 245 -7.23 3.18 -6.96
CA MET A 245 -8.08 2.89 -8.10
C MET A 245 -9.19 3.94 -8.26
N GLY A 246 -9.93 4.22 -7.18
CA GLY A 246 -11.09 5.11 -7.21
C GLY A 246 -10.69 6.54 -7.56
N PHE A 247 -9.76 7.11 -6.79
CA PHE A 247 -9.33 8.49 -7.02
C PHE A 247 -8.49 8.63 -8.30
N GLY A 248 -7.72 7.61 -8.68
CA GLY A 248 -7.01 7.57 -9.97
C GLY A 248 -7.97 7.64 -11.16
N LEU A 249 -9.05 6.83 -11.15
CA LEU A 249 -10.09 6.92 -12.18
C LEU A 249 -10.78 8.29 -12.19
N TYR A 250 -11.06 8.85 -11.01
CA TYR A 250 -11.65 10.18 -10.89
C TYR A 250 -10.75 11.28 -11.49
N LEU A 251 -9.43 11.21 -11.27
CA LEU A 251 -8.48 12.16 -11.84
C LEU A 251 -8.28 11.97 -13.35
N MET A 252 -8.45 10.75 -13.87
CA MET A 252 -8.34 10.43 -15.29
C MET A 252 -9.60 10.79 -16.09
N ASP A 253 -10.74 10.99 -15.43
CA ASP A 253 -12.03 11.30 -16.07
C ASP A 253 -12.35 12.79 -15.96
N GLY A 254 -11.85 13.57 -16.92
CA GLY A 254 -11.86 15.03 -16.88
C GLY A 254 -12.12 15.66 -18.25
N SER A 255 -11.67 16.90 -18.44
CA SER A 255 -11.91 17.64 -19.68
C SER A 255 -11.08 17.13 -20.87
N VAL A 256 -9.88 16.59 -20.59
CA VAL A 256 -8.89 16.15 -21.58
C VAL A 256 -8.91 14.63 -21.80
N SER A 257 -9.29 13.87 -20.78
CA SER A 257 -9.25 12.40 -20.77
C SER A 257 -10.61 11.80 -20.37
N ASN A 258 -10.87 10.57 -20.84
CA ASN A 258 -12.13 9.87 -20.59
C ASN A 258 -11.85 8.39 -20.33
N ILE A 259 -12.22 7.90 -19.14
CA ILE A 259 -11.89 6.54 -18.69
C ILE A 259 -12.60 5.45 -19.52
N TYR A 260 -13.79 5.73 -20.05
CA TYR A 260 -14.54 4.77 -20.87
C TYR A 260 -13.91 4.58 -22.25
N LYS A 261 -13.29 5.63 -22.80
CA LYS A 261 -12.48 5.52 -24.04
C LYS A 261 -11.18 4.76 -23.79
N LEU A 262 -10.54 4.94 -22.64
CA LEU A 262 -9.36 4.17 -22.25
C LEU A 262 -9.69 2.68 -22.07
N ASP A 263 -10.82 2.37 -21.44
CA ASP A 263 -11.33 1.01 -21.30
C ASP A 263 -11.66 0.36 -22.65
N ALA A 264 -12.29 1.10 -23.58
CA ALA A 264 -12.55 0.62 -24.94
C ALA A 264 -11.26 0.26 -25.69
N LYS A 265 -10.15 0.96 -25.41
CA LYS A 265 -8.81 0.66 -25.92
C LYS A 265 -8.08 -0.44 -25.13
N LYS A 266 -8.74 -1.04 -24.13
CA LYS A 266 -8.18 -2.01 -23.17
C LYS A 266 -6.97 -1.47 -22.39
N ARG A 267 -6.87 -0.14 -22.24
CA ARG A 267 -5.78 0.52 -21.51
C ARG A 267 -5.92 0.35 -20.01
N ILE A 268 -7.17 0.30 -19.54
CA ILE A 268 -7.59 -0.01 -18.17
C ILE A 268 -8.74 -1.02 -18.23
N ASN A 269 -9.05 -1.65 -17.09
CA ASN A 269 -10.14 -2.62 -16.99
C ASN A 269 -11.16 -2.18 -15.93
N LEU A 270 -12.19 -1.44 -16.36
CA LEU A 270 -13.23 -0.93 -15.46
C LEU A 270 -14.06 -2.05 -14.85
N ALA A 271 -14.23 -3.17 -15.55
CA ALA A 271 -15.02 -4.31 -15.07
C ALA A 271 -14.38 -4.98 -13.83
N LYS A 272 -13.04 -5.08 -13.78
CA LYS A 272 -12.34 -5.57 -12.58
C LYS A 272 -12.55 -4.63 -11.39
N ILE A 273 -12.40 -3.32 -11.62
CA ILE A 273 -12.55 -2.30 -10.58
C ILE A 273 -14.00 -2.28 -10.05
N ASP A 274 -15.01 -2.34 -10.93
CA ASP A 274 -16.42 -2.46 -10.56
C ASP A 274 -16.66 -3.68 -9.66
N LYS A 275 -16.12 -4.84 -10.03
CA LYS A 275 -16.22 -6.07 -9.21
C LYS A 275 -15.60 -5.88 -7.82
N TYR A 276 -14.42 -5.27 -7.73
CA TYR A 276 -13.76 -5.06 -6.44
C TYR A 276 -14.54 -4.08 -5.56
N PHE A 277 -15.02 -2.98 -6.13
CA PHE A 277 -15.83 -1.99 -5.41
C PHE A 277 -17.19 -2.54 -5.01
N LYS A 278 -17.76 -3.47 -5.77
CA LYS A 278 -18.98 -4.16 -5.39
C LYS A 278 -18.76 -5.14 -4.24
N GLN A 279 -17.63 -5.84 -4.23
CA GLN A 279 -17.28 -6.77 -3.15
C GLN A 279 -16.99 -6.02 -1.84
N LEU A 280 -16.17 -4.98 -1.92
CA LEU A 280 -15.79 -4.10 -0.81
C LEU A 280 -16.06 -2.65 -1.23
N GLN A 281 -17.16 -2.10 -0.74
CA GLN A 281 -17.72 -0.79 -1.10
C GLN A 281 -17.17 0.34 -0.23
N VAL A 282 -16.86 0.07 1.04
CA VAL A 282 -16.47 1.08 2.03
C VAL A 282 -15.16 0.67 2.67
N VAL A 283 -14.23 1.62 2.76
CA VAL A 283 -12.94 1.42 3.43
C VAL A 283 -12.58 2.62 4.31
N PRO A 284 -11.73 2.44 5.32
CA PRO A 284 -11.18 3.56 6.10
C PRO A 284 -10.43 4.56 5.21
N LEU A 285 -10.83 5.84 5.32
CA LEU A 285 -10.07 6.93 4.75
C LEU A 285 -8.99 7.39 5.73
N PHE A 286 -9.41 7.85 6.92
CA PHE A 286 -8.54 8.29 8.01
C PHE A 286 -9.29 8.31 9.34
N GLY A 287 -8.81 7.61 10.37
CA GLY A 287 -9.51 7.52 11.66
C GLY A 287 -10.92 6.94 11.52
N ASP A 288 -11.93 7.61 12.08
CA ASP A 288 -13.34 7.26 11.93
C ASP A 288 -13.96 7.74 10.61
N MET A 289 -13.23 8.51 9.79
CA MET A 289 -13.68 8.90 8.45
C MET A 289 -13.53 7.75 7.47
N GLN A 290 -14.64 7.44 6.80
CA GLN A 290 -14.73 6.37 5.81
C GLN A 290 -14.87 6.96 4.40
N ILE A 291 -14.55 6.17 3.38
CA ILE A 291 -14.82 6.51 1.99
C ILE A 291 -15.64 5.41 1.32
N GLU A 292 -16.77 5.79 0.72
CA GLU A 292 -17.50 4.94 -0.19
C GLU A 292 -16.79 4.98 -1.56
N LEU A 293 -16.19 3.86 -1.97
CA LEU A 293 -15.35 3.78 -3.17
C LEU A 293 -16.14 4.13 -4.44
N ALA A 294 -17.43 3.75 -4.48
CA ALA A 294 -18.33 4.08 -5.57
C ALA A 294 -18.59 5.59 -5.70
N ARG A 295 -18.32 6.41 -4.67
CA ARG A 295 -18.45 7.88 -4.74
C ARG A 295 -17.58 8.47 -5.84
N TYR A 296 -16.32 8.02 -5.95
CA TYR A 296 -15.40 8.49 -7.00
C TYR A 296 -15.96 8.26 -8.41
N ILE A 297 -16.66 7.14 -8.60
CA ILE A 297 -17.32 6.81 -9.86
C ILE A 297 -18.55 7.70 -10.07
N LYS A 298 -19.44 7.79 -9.07
CA LYS A 298 -20.68 8.57 -9.16
C LYS A 298 -20.44 10.07 -9.43
N THR A 299 -19.30 10.59 -9.00
CA THR A 299 -18.93 12.00 -9.17
C THR A 299 -17.97 12.26 -10.33
N SER A 300 -17.61 11.24 -11.12
CA SER A 300 -16.71 11.41 -12.26
C SER A 300 -17.39 12.18 -13.40
N ALA A 301 -16.61 12.88 -14.23
CA ALA A 301 -17.13 13.82 -15.22
C ALA A 301 -18.12 13.19 -16.21
N HIS A 302 -17.92 11.93 -16.59
CA HIS A 302 -18.71 11.24 -17.61
C HIS A 302 -19.55 10.07 -17.04
N TYR A 303 -19.86 10.08 -15.75
CA TYR A 303 -20.63 9.00 -15.11
C TYR A 303 -22.07 8.93 -15.64
N GLU A 304 -22.73 10.07 -15.80
CA GLU A 304 -24.16 10.14 -16.12
C GLU A 304 -24.50 9.45 -17.45
N GLU A 305 -23.66 9.57 -18.48
CA GLU A 305 -23.88 8.89 -19.76
C GLU A 305 -23.52 7.39 -19.72
N ASN A 306 -22.82 6.94 -18.67
CA ASN A 306 -22.21 5.61 -18.59
C ASN A 306 -22.66 4.80 -17.37
N LYS A 307 -23.77 5.16 -16.71
CA LYS A 307 -24.27 4.49 -15.50
C LYS A 307 -24.42 2.96 -15.65
N SER A 308 -24.84 2.51 -16.83
CA SER A 308 -25.06 1.08 -17.13
C SER A 308 -23.79 0.22 -17.05
N ARG A 309 -22.60 0.84 -17.05
CA ARG A 309 -21.31 0.16 -16.95
C ARG A 309 -20.97 -0.28 -15.51
N TRP A 310 -21.68 0.25 -14.51
CA TRP A 310 -21.30 0.11 -13.10
C TRP A 310 -22.37 -0.61 -12.30
N THR A 311 -21.98 -1.70 -11.64
CA THR A 311 -22.84 -2.44 -10.72
C THR A 311 -22.53 -2.14 -9.26
N CYS A 312 -21.35 -1.58 -8.96
CA CYS A 312 -20.93 -1.17 -7.62
C CYS A 312 -21.66 0.09 -7.12
N THR A 313 -22.31 0.84 -8.01
CA THR A 313 -23.04 2.08 -7.65
C THR A 313 -24.43 1.81 -7.07
N SER A 314 -24.94 0.58 -7.24
CA SER A 314 -26.18 0.12 -6.65
C SER A 314 -25.92 -0.48 -5.26
N SER A 315 -26.64 0.01 -4.25
CA SER A 315 -26.57 -0.53 -2.89
C SER A 315 -27.11 -1.96 -2.86
N SER A 316 -26.23 -2.92 -2.62
CA SER A 316 -26.59 -4.32 -2.39
C SER A 316 -25.85 -4.84 -1.16
N SER A 317 -26.49 -5.71 -0.38
CA SER A 317 -25.88 -6.34 0.79
C SER A 317 -24.77 -7.29 0.33
N SER A 318 -23.51 -6.93 0.60
CA SER A 318 -22.37 -7.81 0.33
C SER A 318 -22.16 -8.79 1.50
N PRO A 319 -21.98 -10.10 1.24
CA PRO A 319 -21.58 -11.08 2.26
C PRO A 319 -20.26 -10.70 2.98
N GLN A 320 -19.45 -9.83 2.38
CA GLN A 320 -18.23 -9.28 3.00
C GLN A 320 -18.51 -8.62 4.36
N TYR A 321 -19.71 -8.05 4.55
CA TYR A 321 -20.07 -7.33 5.77
C TYR A 321 -20.89 -8.16 6.77
N ASN A 322 -21.23 -9.40 6.44
CA ASN A 322 -21.91 -10.31 7.35
C ASN A 322 -20.86 -11.10 8.15
N ILE A 323 -20.45 -10.57 9.30
CA ILE A 323 -19.42 -11.22 10.13
C ILE A 323 -19.81 -12.63 10.56
N CYS A 324 -21.11 -12.88 10.80
CA CYS A 324 -21.62 -14.18 11.25
C CYS A 324 -21.42 -15.28 10.20
N GLU A 325 -21.60 -14.97 8.91
CA GLU A 325 -21.31 -15.92 7.82
C GLU A 325 -19.80 -16.21 7.71
N GLN A 326 -18.95 -15.22 7.98
CA GLN A 326 -17.50 -15.37 7.93
C GLN A 326 -16.92 -16.16 9.11
N MET A 327 -17.64 -16.25 10.25
CA MET A 327 -17.16 -16.89 11.47
C MET A 327 -16.74 -18.35 11.28
N ILE A 328 -17.43 -19.09 10.41
CA ILE A 328 -17.13 -20.51 10.16
C ILE A 328 -15.70 -20.65 9.62
N GLN A 329 -15.39 -19.92 8.55
CA GLN A 329 -14.08 -19.96 7.92
C GLN A 329 -12.98 -19.43 8.86
N ILE A 330 -13.25 -18.35 9.59
CA ILE A 330 -12.30 -17.77 10.55
C ILE A 330 -11.95 -18.78 11.65
N ARG A 331 -12.94 -19.46 12.24
CA ARG A 331 -12.72 -20.48 13.28
C ARG A 331 -11.94 -21.68 12.76
N GLU A 332 -12.25 -22.15 11.56
CA GLU A 332 -11.53 -23.27 10.92
C GLU A 332 -10.06 -22.92 10.66
N ASP A 333 -9.79 -21.74 10.10
CA ASP A 333 -8.43 -21.29 9.81
C ASP A 333 -7.64 -21.05 11.10
N HIS A 334 -8.28 -20.47 12.13
CA HIS A 334 -7.70 -20.30 13.45
C HIS A 334 -7.30 -21.64 14.08
N MET A 335 -8.22 -22.61 14.10
CA MET A 335 -7.97 -23.95 14.65
C MET A 335 -6.83 -24.65 13.90
N ARG A 336 -6.87 -24.64 12.56
CA ARG A 336 -5.86 -25.29 11.71
C ARG A 336 -4.48 -24.67 11.91
N PHE A 337 -4.38 -23.34 11.86
CA PHE A 337 -3.10 -22.65 11.93
C PHE A 337 -2.47 -22.73 13.33
N ILE A 338 -3.25 -22.50 14.40
CA ILE A 338 -2.71 -22.57 15.76
C ILE A 338 -2.26 -23.98 16.11
N SER A 339 -3.01 -25.01 15.68
CA SER A 339 -2.61 -26.41 15.90
C SER A 339 -1.26 -26.71 15.25
N GLU A 340 -1.02 -26.18 14.05
CA GLU A 340 0.26 -26.33 13.37
C GLU A 340 1.37 -25.52 14.07
N LEU A 341 1.14 -24.23 14.33
CA LEU A 341 2.09 -23.33 14.99
C LEU A 341 2.52 -23.87 16.36
N ALA A 342 1.60 -24.40 17.16
CA ALA A 342 1.87 -24.94 18.48
C ALA A 342 2.86 -26.12 18.46
N ARG A 343 2.83 -26.95 17.40
CA ARG A 343 3.78 -28.06 17.25
C ARG A 343 5.23 -27.56 17.13
N TYR A 344 5.44 -26.51 16.33
CA TYR A 344 6.75 -25.88 16.19
C TYR A 344 7.14 -25.06 17.42
N SER A 345 6.19 -24.39 18.07
CA SER A 345 6.47 -23.65 19.30
C SER A 345 6.96 -24.58 20.42
N ASN A 346 6.29 -25.72 20.62
CA ASN A 346 6.69 -26.67 21.65
C ASN A 346 8.06 -27.31 21.34
N SER A 347 8.33 -27.64 20.08
CA SER A 347 9.63 -28.22 19.71
C SER A 347 10.78 -27.22 19.83
N GLU A 348 10.57 -25.99 19.38
CA GLU A 348 11.61 -24.95 19.25
C GLU A 348 11.83 -24.15 20.54
N VAL A 349 10.76 -23.80 21.25
CA VAL A 349 10.82 -22.89 22.41
C VAL A 349 10.86 -23.67 23.72
N VAL A 350 10.08 -24.75 23.84
CA VAL A 350 9.91 -25.48 25.11
C VAL A 350 10.95 -26.59 25.27
N THR A 351 11.27 -27.33 24.21
CA THR A 351 12.21 -28.47 24.27
C THR A 351 13.61 -28.17 23.72
N GLY A 352 13.83 -26.99 23.14
CA GLY A 352 15.07 -26.61 22.45
C GLY A 352 16.23 -26.14 23.34
N SER A 353 15.99 -25.86 24.62
CA SER A 353 16.99 -25.28 25.54
C SER A 353 18.12 -26.23 25.99
N GLY A 354 18.16 -27.48 25.50
CA GLY A 354 19.12 -28.50 25.92
C GLY A 354 19.72 -29.39 24.82
N ARG A 355 19.41 -29.16 23.54
CA ARG A 355 20.04 -29.90 22.43
C ARG A 355 21.12 -29.01 21.79
N GLN A 356 22.35 -29.53 21.72
CA GLN A 356 23.42 -28.94 20.91
C GLN A 356 22.85 -28.52 19.54
N GLU A 357 23.05 -27.27 19.15
CA GLU A 357 22.49 -26.62 17.96
C GLU A 357 22.90 -27.35 16.66
N ALA A 358 22.22 -28.45 16.33
CA ALA A 358 22.26 -28.98 14.98
C ALA A 358 21.61 -27.93 14.07
N GLN A 359 22.39 -27.35 13.17
CA GLN A 359 21.90 -26.38 12.19
C GLN A 359 20.75 -27.01 11.38
N LYS A 360 19.56 -26.38 11.40
CA LYS A 360 18.40 -26.87 10.64
C LYS A 360 18.67 -26.85 9.13
N THR A 361 17.94 -27.66 8.40
CA THR A 361 17.97 -27.71 6.93
C THR A 361 17.24 -26.52 6.29
N ASP A 362 17.53 -26.24 5.01
CA ASP A 362 16.84 -25.20 4.22
C ASP A 362 15.31 -25.39 4.22
N ALA A 363 14.84 -26.65 4.20
CA ALA A 363 13.41 -26.98 4.19
C ALA A 363 12.73 -26.66 5.53
N GLU A 364 13.39 -26.92 6.65
CA GLU A 364 12.87 -26.60 7.99
C GLU A 364 12.80 -25.09 8.22
N TYR A 365 13.85 -24.36 7.83
CA TYR A 365 13.82 -22.88 7.87
C TYR A 365 12.74 -22.32 6.95
N ARG A 366 12.60 -22.87 5.74
CA ARG A 366 11.55 -22.46 4.80
C ARG A 366 10.16 -22.66 5.39
N LYS A 367 9.93 -23.76 6.10
CA LYS A 367 8.64 -24.02 6.75
C LYS A 367 8.31 -22.99 7.83
N LEU A 368 9.29 -22.60 8.66
CA LEU A 368 9.13 -21.55 9.66
C LEU A 368 8.89 -20.17 9.01
N PHE A 369 9.57 -19.88 7.90
CA PHE A 369 9.31 -18.69 7.08
C PHE A 369 7.85 -18.68 6.57
N ASP A 370 7.38 -19.78 5.99
CA ASP A 370 6.03 -19.87 5.45
C ASP A 370 4.96 -19.73 6.57
N LEU A 371 5.21 -20.30 7.75
CA LEU A 371 4.35 -20.12 8.93
C LEU A 371 4.33 -18.65 9.39
N SER A 372 5.48 -17.97 9.42
CA SER A 372 5.53 -16.55 9.80
C SER A 372 4.70 -15.67 8.88
N LEU A 373 4.77 -15.91 7.56
CA LEU A 373 4.00 -15.19 6.56
C LEU A 373 2.51 -15.50 6.66
N GLN A 374 2.16 -16.79 6.76
CA GLN A 374 0.77 -17.23 6.86
C GLN A 374 0.09 -16.67 8.12
N GLY A 375 0.79 -16.65 9.26
CA GLY A 375 0.27 -16.06 10.49
C GLY A 375 -0.01 -14.56 10.36
N LEU A 376 0.90 -13.80 9.74
CA LEU A 376 0.67 -12.38 9.46
C LEU A 376 -0.48 -12.15 8.47
N GLN A 377 -0.62 -13.00 7.46
CA GLN A 377 -1.73 -12.93 6.50
C GLN A 377 -3.08 -13.22 7.16
N LEU A 378 -3.17 -14.21 8.06
CA LEU A 378 -4.39 -14.49 8.82
C LEU A 378 -4.76 -13.34 9.75
N LEU A 379 -3.80 -12.82 10.52
CA LEU A 379 -4.00 -11.65 11.37
C LEU A 379 -4.50 -10.45 10.56
N SER A 380 -3.92 -10.22 9.39
CA SER A 380 -4.34 -9.15 8.48
C SER A 380 -5.74 -9.36 7.94
N GLN A 381 -6.09 -10.57 7.49
CA GLN A 381 -7.43 -10.89 6.98
C GLN A 381 -8.50 -10.67 8.04
N TRP A 382 -8.30 -11.19 9.25
CA TRP A 382 -9.26 -11.04 10.34
C TRP A 382 -9.39 -9.58 10.78
N SER A 383 -8.28 -8.85 10.88
CA SER A 383 -8.31 -7.42 11.22
C SER A 383 -9.03 -6.61 10.15
N ALA A 384 -8.80 -6.92 8.87
CA ALA A 384 -9.51 -6.31 7.76
C ALA A 384 -11.02 -6.58 7.84
N HIS A 385 -11.46 -7.81 8.16
CA HIS A 385 -12.89 -8.10 8.31
C HIS A 385 -13.55 -7.28 9.42
N VAL A 386 -12.94 -7.19 10.60
CA VAL A 386 -13.47 -6.36 11.71
C VAL A 386 -13.60 -4.91 11.27
N MET A 387 -12.56 -4.36 10.63
CA MET A 387 -12.56 -2.97 10.18
C MET A 387 -13.52 -2.70 9.03
N GLU A 388 -13.64 -3.61 8.06
CA GLU A 388 -14.53 -3.43 6.91
C GLU A 388 -16.01 -3.47 7.34
N VAL A 389 -16.37 -4.35 8.29
CA VAL A 389 -17.70 -4.36 8.90
C VAL A 389 -17.95 -3.06 9.66
N TYR A 390 -16.99 -2.62 10.48
CA TYR A 390 -17.09 -1.35 11.21
C TYR A 390 -17.25 -0.14 10.29
N SER A 391 -16.39 -0.02 9.28
CA SER A 391 -16.43 1.02 8.26
C SER A 391 -17.76 1.06 7.53
N TRP A 392 -18.30 -0.09 7.15
CA TRP A 392 -19.58 -0.17 6.47
C TRP A 392 -20.74 0.29 7.36
N LYS A 393 -20.77 -0.13 8.64
CA LYS A 393 -21.80 0.27 9.61
C LYS A 393 -21.75 1.77 9.92
N LEU A 394 -20.56 2.37 9.93
CA LEU A 394 -20.41 3.82 10.15
C LEU A 394 -21.09 4.68 9.08
N VAL A 395 -21.06 4.24 7.82
CA VAL A 395 -21.70 4.99 6.71
C VAL A 395 -23.13 4.55 6.41
N HIS A 396 -23.62 3.50 7.09
CA HIS A 396 -24.98 3.00 7.01
C HIS A 396 -25.62 2.95 8.40
N PRO A 397 -25.87 4.10 9.06
CA PRO A 397 -26.51 4.13 10.36
C PRO A 397 -27.89 3.48 10.29
N THR A 398 -28.24 2.71 11.33
CA THR A 398 -29.55 2.07 11.42
C THR A 398 -30.66 3.11 11.65
N ASP A 399 -31.90 2.64 11.58
CA ASP A 399 -33.10 3.42 11.85
C ASP A 399 -34.17 2.55 12.51
N LYS A 400 -35.28 3.17 12.91
CA LYS A 400 -36.42 2.47 13.52
C LYS A 400 -37.05 1.37 12.64
N TYR A 401 -36.84 1.44 11.32
CA TYR A 401 -37.42 0.48 10.37
C TYR A 401 -36.58 -0.79 10.32
N SER A 402 -35.26 -0.63 10.42
CA SER A 402 -34.27 -1.71 10.40
C SER A 402 -34.05 -2.31 11.79
N ASN A 403 -34.07 -1.50 12.85
CA ASN A 403 -33.96 -1.91 14.23
C ASN A 403 -35.07 -1.24 15.09
N LYS A 404 -36.00 -2.05 15.59
CA LYS A 404 -37.15 -1.57 16.39
C LYS A 404 -36.75 -0.93 17.72
N ASP A 405 -35.58 -1.28 18.25
CA ASP A 405 -35.06 -0.75 19.50
C ASP A 405 -34.30 0.57 19.29
N CYS A 406 -34.12 1.02 18.04
CA CYS A 406 -33.48 2.30 17.71
C CYS A 406 -34.49 3.46 17.84
N PRO A 407 -34.30 4.40 18.78
CA PRO A 407 -35.15 5.58 18.89
C PRO A 407 -35.01 6.52 17.68
N ASP A 408 -36.11 7.20 17.32
CA ASP A 408 -36.11 8.22 16.25
C ASP A 408 -35.22 9.43 16.55
N ASN A 409 -35.03 9.73 17.84
CA ASN A 409 -34.20 10.85 18.32
C ASN A 409 -32.75 10.45 18.61
N ALA A 410 -32.35 9.19 18.32
CA ALA A 410 -30.97 8.75 18.48
C ALA A 410 -30.06 9.50 17.50
N GLU A 411 -28.96 10.02 18.03
CA GLU A 411 -27.96 10.72 17.21
C GLU A 411 -27.33 9.76 16.19
N GLU A 412 -26.84 10.31 15.08
CA GLU A 412 -26.31 9.51 13.98
C GLU A 412 -25.18 8.57 14.41
N TYR A 413 -24.29 9.02 15.30
CA TYR A 413 -23.21 8.18 15.81
C TYR A 413 -23.72 7.00 16.63
N GLU A 414 -24.74 7.19 17.46
CA GLU A 414 -25.37 6.13 18.24
C GLU A 414 -26.10 5.12 17.32
N ARG A 415 -26.74 5.61 16.26
CA ARG A 415 -27.37 4.79 15.21
C ARG A 415 -26.36 4.05 14.34
N ALA A 416 -25.17 4.60 14.15
CA ALA A 416 -24.07 3.97 13.41
C ALA A 416 -23.32 2.91 14.23
N THR A 417 -23.34 3.03 15.56
CA THR A 417 -22.60 2.16 16.49
C THR A 417 -23.54 1.34 17.36
N ARG A 418 -23.96 1.86 18.51
CA ARG A 418 -24.73 1.14 19.56
C ARG A 418 -25.90 0.32 19.02
N TYR A 419 -26.72 0.90 18.15
CA TYR A 419 -27.92 0.27 17.61
C TYR A 419 -27.69 -0.52 16.31
N ASN A 420 -26.50 -0.43 15.71
CA ASN A 420 -26.24 -1.03 14.39
C ASN A 420 -25.67 -2.45 14.44
N TYR A 421 -25.53 -3.03 15.63
CA TYR A 421 -25.03 -4.39 15.81
C TYR A 421 -26.03 -5.25 16.59
N THR A 422 -26.37 -6.41 16.05
CA THR A 422 -27.12 -7.43 16.79
C THR A 422 -26.27 -8.07 17.89
N SER A 423 -26.90 -8.83 18.78
CA SER A 423 -26.19 -9.57 19.82
C SER A 423 -25.16 -10.54 19.22
N GLU A 424 -25.56 -11.26 18.17
CA GLU A 424 -24.74 -12.23 17.44
C GLU A 424 -23.54 -11.55 16.76
N GLU A 425 -23.76 -10.40 16.11
CA GLU A 425 -22.66 -9.62 15.50
C GLU A 425 -21.65 -9.16 16.56
N LYS A 426 -22.11 -8.68 17.73
CA LYS A 426 -21.22 -8.28 18.83
C LYS A 426 -20.39 -9.46 19.34
N PHE A 427 -21.01 -10.61 19.58
CA PHE A 427 -20.28 -11.82 20.00
C PHE A 427 -19.26 -12.27 18.95
N ALA A 428 -19.64 -12.28 17.67
CA ALA A 428 -18.75 -12.62 16.57
C ALA A 428 -17.54 -11.67 16.51
N LEU A 429 -17.76 -10.35 16.60
CA LEU A 429 -16.68 -9.37 16.62
C LEU A 429 -15.71 -9.59 17.80
N VAL A 430 -16.24 -9.80 19.01
CA VAL A 430 -15.42 -10.07 20.20
C VAL A 430 -14.60 -11.35 20.02
N GLU A 431 -15.19 -12.40 19.46
CA GLU A 431 -14.49 -13.66 19.20
C GLU A 431 -13.35 -13.48 18.18
N VAL A 432 -13.58 -12.76 17.08
CA VAL A 432 -12.54 -12.46 16.09
C VAL A 432 -11.42 -11.63 16.70
N ILE A 433 -11.75 -10.60 17.49
CA ILE A 433 -10.75 -9.77 18.19
C ILE A 433 -9.92 -10.61 19.17
N ALA A 434 -10.56 -11.53 19.90
CA ALA A 434 -9.88 -12.45 20.80
C ALA A 434 -8.94 -13.41 20.05
N MET A 435 -9.38 -13.98 18.91
CA MET A 435 -8.55 -14.81 18.05
C MET A 435 -7.34 -14.05 17.49
N ILE A 436 -7.53 -12.80 17.06
CA ILE A 436 -6.45 -11.91 16.60
C ILE A 436 -5.43 -11.68 17.71
N LYS A 437 -5.87 -11.25 18.91
CA LYS A 437 -4.98 -10.99 20.06
C LYS A 437 -4.29 -12.25 20.55
N GLY A 438 -5.00 -13.38 20.60
CA GLY A 438 -4.44 -14.67 20.98
C GLY A 438 -3.34 -15.12 20.03
N LEU A 439 -3.60 -15.07 18.73
CA LEU A 439 -2.60 -15.44 17.72
C LEU A 439 -1.41 -14.47 17.72
N GLN A 440 -1.62 -13.17 17.90
CA GLN A 440 -0.55 -12.19 18.01
C GLN A 440 0.45 -12.56 19.12
N VAL A 441 -0.05 -12.91 20.31
CA VAL A 441 0.81 -13.31 21.43
C VAL A 441 1.63 -14.54 21.07
N LEU A 442 1.04 -15.54 20.40
CA LEU A 442 1.76 -16.74 19.97
C LEU A 442 2.83 -16.41 18.91
N MET A 443 2.52 -15.56 17.95
CA MET A 443 3.45 -15.11 16.91
C MET A 443 4.63 -14.31 17.52
N GLY A 444 4.35 -13.45 18.50
CA GLY A 444 5.38 -12.69 19.23
C GLY A 444 6.30 -13.59 20.07
N ARG A 445 5.77 -14.63 20.72
CA ARG A 445 6.60 -15.64 21.42
C ARG A 445 7.55 -16.38 20.49
N MET A 446 7.19 -16.49 19.21
CA MET A 446 7.98 -17.17 18.18
C MET A 446 8.95 -16.24 17.44
N GLU A 447 9.00 -14.96 17.81
CA GLU A 447 9.74 -13.91 17.09
C GLU A 447 11.20 -14.26 16.85
N SER A 448 11.94 -14.69 17.87
CA SER A 448 13.37 -15.01 17.73
C SER A 448 13.61 -16.13 16.70
N VAL A 449 12.81 -17.20 16.77
CA VAL A 449 12.88 -18.35 15.86
C VAL A 449 12.51 -17.94 14.44
N PHE A 450 11.43 -17.17 14.28
CA PHE A 450 11.03 -16.65 12.98
C PHE A 450 12.08 -15.71 12.40
N ASN A 451 12.64 -14.80 13.19
CA ASN A 451 13.65 -13.85 12.74
C ASN A 451 14.89 -14.54 12.17
N HIS A 452 15.35 -15.62 12.80
CA HIS A 452 16.47 -16.42 12.30
C HIS A 452 16.10 -17.18 11.02
N ALA A 453 14.97 -17.88 11.02
CA ALA A 453 14.50 -18.64 9.87
C ALA A 453 14.24 -17.74 8.64
N ILE A 454 13.64 -16.57 8.86
CA ILE A 454 13.34 -15.60 7.81
C ILE A 454 14.62 -15.12 7.14
N ARG A 455 15.60 -14.67 7.95
CA ARG A 455 16.89 -14.19 7.44
C ARG A 455 17.61 -15.28 6.66
N HIS A 456 17.61 -16.51 7.18
CA HIS A 456 18.20 -17.66 6.50
C HIS A 456 17.52 -17.96 5.15
N THR A 457 16.20 -18.07 5.12
CA THR A 457 15.44 -18.38 3.90
C THR A 457 15.57 -17.28 2.84
N ILE A 458 15.52 -16.00 3.24
CA ILE A 458 15.69 -14.88 2.31
C ILE A 458 17.11 -14.85 1.75
N TYR A 459 18.12 -15.07 2.59
CA TYR A 459 19.51 -15.16 2.14
C TYR A 459 19.70 -16.29 1.13
N ALA A 460 19.26 -17.51 1.48
CA ALA A 460 19.36 -18.67 0.61
C ALA A 460 18.68 -18.42 -0.74
N ALA A 461 17.44 -17.92 -0.74
CA ALA A 461 16.70 -17.62 -1.96
C ALA A 461 17.38 -16.55 -2.83
N LEU A 462 17.96 -15.51 -2.22
CA LEU A 462 18.67 -14.45 -2.93
C LEU A 462 19.97 -14.96 -3.55
N GLN A 463 20.76 -15.73 -2.80
CA GLN A 463 22.04 -16.26 -3.28
C GLN A 463 21.84 -17.36 -4.33
N ASP A 464 20.87 -18.27 -4.16
CA ASP A 464 20.54 -19.30 -5.16
C ASP A 464 20.03 -18.67 -6.45
N PHE A 465 19.26 -17.58 -6.36
CA PHE A 465 18.85 -16.79 -7.51
C PHE A 465 20.07 -16.18 -8.22
N ALA A 466 20.87 -15.39 -7.51
CA ALA A 466 21.93 -14.60 -8.11
C ALA A 466 23.15 -15.43 -8.57
N GLN A 467 23.60 -16.41 -7.76
CA GLN A 467 24.80 -17.19 -8.03
C GLN A 467 24.56 -18.36 -8.98
N VAL A 468 23.39 -19.01 -8.91
CA VAL A 468 23.10 -20.24 -9.67
C VAL A 468 22.08 -19.97 -10.77
N THR A 469 20.92 -19.43 -10.41
CA THR A 469 19.79 -19.32 -11.34
C THR A 469 20.07 -18.35 -12.48
N LEU A 470 20.77 -17.24 -12.22
CA LEU A 470 21.17 -16.27 -13.23
C LEU A 470 22.35 -16.72 -14.12
N ARG A 471 23.00 -17.87 -13.85
CA ARG A 471 24.13 -18.37 -14.68
C ARG A 471 23.72 -18.62 -16.13
N GLU A 472 22.64 -19.37 -16.34
CA GLU A 472 22.19 -19.73 -17.69
C GLU A 472 21.73 -18.50 -18.51
N PRO A 473 20.92 -17.58 -17.96
CA PRO A 473 20.62 -16.31 -18.59
C PRO A 473 21.86 -15.48 -18.96
N LEU A 474 22.83 -15.38 -18.05
CA LEU A 474 24.06 -14.64 -18.27
C LEU A 474 24.90 -15.28 -19.39
N ARG A 475 25.01 -16.63 -19.39
CA ARG A 475 25.69 -17.38 -20.45
C ARG A 475 25.08 -17.09 -21.82
N GLN A 476 23.75 -17.09 -21.92
CA GLN A 476 23.05 -16.80 -23.17
C GLN A 476 23.25 -15.35 -23.62
N ALA A 477 23.20 -14.39 -22.68
CA ALA A 477 23.47 -12.99 -22.99
C ALA A 477 24.89 -12.78 -23.54
N ILE A 478 25.90 -13.39 -22.92
CA ILE A 478 27.29 -13.34 -23.38
C ILE A 478 27.44 -14.00 -24.76
N LYS A 479 26.95 -15.24 -24.91
CA LYS A 479 27.04 -16.00 -26.16
C LYS A 479 26.39 -15.26 -27.34
N LYS A 480 25.27 -14.59 -27.10
CA LYS A 480 24.50 -13.87 -28.12
C LYS A 480 24.85 -12.37 -28.19
N LYS A 481 25.91 -11.92 -27.50
CA LYS A 481 26.40 -10.52 -27.47
C LYS A 481 25.33 -9.50 -27.07
N LYS A 482 24.47 -9.86 -26.11
CA LYS A 482 23.42 -8.98 -25.57
C LYS A 482 23.96 -8.19 -24.39
N ASN A 483 24.75 -7.16 -24.70
CA ASN A 483 25.52 -6.39 -23.73
C ASN A 483 24.67 -5.72 -22.63
N VAL A 484 23.46 -5.26 -22.97
CA VAL A 484 22.54 -4.62 -22.00
C VAL A 484 22.01 -5.64 -20.98
N ILE A 485 21.52 -6.79 -21.46
CA ILE A 485 21.04 -7.85 -20.56
C ILE A 485 22.21 -8.39 -19.71
N GLN A 486 23.38 -8.56 -20.33
CA GLN A 486 24.59 -8.96 -19.62
C GLN A 486 24.96 -7.97 -18.51
N SER A 487 24.94 -6.65 -18.79
CA SER A 487 25.32 -5.64 -17.82
C SER A 487 24.37 -5.61 -16.62
N VAL A 488 23.05 -5.73 -16.86
CA VAL A 488 22.04 -5.81 -15.78
C VAL A 488 22.23 -7.06 -14.93
N LEU A 489 22.38 -8.25 -15.56
CA LEU A 489 22.59 -9.51 -14.84
C LEU A 489 23.89 -9.50 -14.02
N GLN A 490 24.97 -8.93 -14.56
CA GLN A 490 26.23 -8.77 -13.84
C GLN A 490 26.11 -7.74 -12.72
N ALA A 491 25.37 -6.64 -12.90
CA ALA A 491 25.15 -5.65 -11.86
C ALA A 491 24.37 -6.26 -10.68
N ILE A 492 23.34 -7.08 -10.95
CA ILE A 492 22.64 -7.85 -9.92
C ILE A 492 23.64 -8.72 -9.15
N ARG A 493 24.43 -9.55 -9.84
CA ARG A 493 25.42 -10.44 -9.21
C ARG A 493 26.44 -9.68 -8.36
N LYS A 494 27.01 -8.60 -8.88
CA LYS A 494 27.99 -7.76 -8.16
C LYS A 494 27.42 -7.09 -6.92
N THR A 495 26.12 -6.80 -6.90
CA THR A 495 25.45 -6.11 -5.79
C THR A 495 25.20 -7.04 -4.59
N VAL A 496 24.90 -8.32 -4.84
CA VAL A 496 24.41 -9.23 -3.78
C VAL A 496 25.12 -10.57 -3.65
N CYS A 497 25.90 -11.04 -4.64
CA CYS A 497 26.55 -12.34 -4.52
C CYS A 497 27.59 -12.32 -3.39
N ASP A 498 27.36 -13.15 -2.38
CA ASP A 498 28.35 -13.47 -1.35
C ASP A 498 28.93 -14.86 -1.63
N TRP A 499 30.06 -14.89 -2.32
CA TRP A 499 30.70 -16.13 -2.75
C TRP A 499 31.42 -16.81 -1.57
N GLU A 500 31.27 -18.14 -1.43
CA GLU A 500 31.92 -18.91 -0.35
C GLU A 500 33.44 -18.67 -0.25
N ALA A 501 34.12 -18.56 -1.41
CA ALA A 501 35.56 -18.31 -1.50
C ALA A 501 35.94 -16.82 -1.37
N GLY A 502 34.98 -15.92 -1.18
CA GLY A 502 35.18 -14.47 -1.13
C GLY A 502 35.37 -13.80 -2.50
N HIS A 503 35.40 -14.56 -3.60
CA HIS A 503 35.51 -14.03 -4.96
C HIS A 503 34.66 -14.84 -5.96
N GLU A 504 34.28 -14.22 -7.09
CA GLU A 504 33.51 -14.88 -8.15
C GLU A 504 34.34 -16.04 -8.77
N PRO A 505 33.74 -17.20 -9.08
CA PRO A 505 34.43 -18.31 -9.74
C PRO A 505 34.77 -17.96 -11.20
N PHE A 506 35.97 -17.42 -11.44
CA PHE A 506 36.46 -17.06 -12.78
C PHE A 506 36.53 -18.23 -13.77
N ASN A 507 36.56 -19.47 -13.25
CA ASN A 507 36.55 -20.68 -14.06
C ASN A 507 35.15 -21.06 -14.59
N ASP A 508 34.07 -20.39 -14.16
CA ASP A 508 32.69 -20.66 -14.61
C ASP A 508 32.56 -20.57 -16.15
N PRO A 509 32.19 -21.67 -16.85
CA PRO A 509 31.96 -21.67 -18.29
C PRO A 509 30.91 -20.64 -18.73
N ALA A 510 29.92 -20.35 -17.87
CA ALA A 510 28.86 -19.40 -18.15
C ALA A 510 29.41 -17.98 -18.40
N LEU A 511 30.48 -17.58 -17.70
CA LEU A 511 31.16 -16.28 -17.89
C LEU A 511 31.88 -16.17 -19.24
N ARG A 512 32.12 -17.29 -19.93
CA ARG A 512 32.67 -17.35 -21.29
C ARG A 512 31.59 -17.61 -22.35
N GLY A 513 30.33 -17.74 -21.97
CA GLY A 513 29.22 -18.12 -22.86
C GLY A 513 29.16 -19.62 -23.20
N GLU A 514 30.00 -20.43 -22.57
CA GLU A 514 30.15 -21.87 -22.77
C GLU A 514 29.19 -22.66 -21.88
N LYS A 515 28.73 -23.82 -22.35
CA LYS A 515 27.90 -24.72 -21.54
C LYS A 515 28.75 -25.41 -20.48
N ASP A 516 28.10 -25.85 -19.40
CA ASP A 516 28.72 -26.69 -18.38
C ASP A 516 29.29 -27.98 -19.02
N PRO A 517 30.43 -28.49 -18.50
CA PRO A 517 31.00 -29.74 -18.98
C PRO A 517 30.04 -30.91 -18.71
N LYS A 518 30.27 -32.06 -19.36
CA LYS A 518 29.42 -33.25 -19.15
C LYS A 518 29.39 -33.72 -17.69
N SER A 519 30.43 -33.41 -16.91
CA SER A 519 30.51 -33.67 -15.47
C SER A 519 29.74 -32.66 -14.59
N GLY A 520 29.18 -31.60 -15.19
CA GLY A 520 28.55 -30.48 -14.49
C GLY A 520 29.56 -29.43 -13.99
N PHE A 521 29.04 -28.25 -13.65
CA PHE A 521 29.76 -27.21 -12.92
C PHE A 521 28.93 -26.84 -11.69
N ASP A 522 29.45 -27.16 -10.50
CA ASP A 522 28.74 -26.95 -9.25
C ASP A 522 29.27 -25.71 -8.51
N ILE A 523 28.34 -24.94 -7.94
CA ILE A 523 28.66 -23.77 -7.12
C ILE A 523 28.09 -24.04 -5.74
N LYS A 524 28.99 -24.17 -4.76
CA LYS A 524 28.61 -24.23 -3.35
C LYS A 524 28.15 -22.85 -2.88
N VAL A 525 26.85 -22.68 -2.72
CA VAL A 525 26.26 -21.43 -2.22
C VAL A 525 26.29 -21.43 -0.68
N PRO A 526 26.83 -20.37 -0.02
CA PRO A 526 26.81 -20.27 1.43
C PRO A 526 25.38 -20.23 1.99
N ARG A 527 25.26 -20.50 3.30
CA ARG A 527 24.04 -20.30 4.08
C ARG A 527 24.34 -19.44 5.28
N ARG A 528 23.72 -18.25 5.34
CA ARG A 528 23.84 -17.29 6.44
C ARG A 528 22.47 -16.88 6.96
N ALA A 529 22.39 -16.58 8.25
CA ALA A 529 21.18 -16.07 8.87
C ALA A 529 21.14 -14.53 8.88
N VAL A 530 21.30 -13.91 7.70
CA VAL A 530 21.24 -12.44 7.53
C VAL A 530 20.53 -12.05 6.24
N GLY A 531 19.56 -11.13 6.32
CA GLY A 531 18.89 -10.60 5.14
C GLY A 531 19.76 -9.61 4.35
N PRO A 532 19.42 -9.32 3.08
CA PRO A 532 20.03 -8.21 2.36
C PRO A 532 19.71 -6.88 3.02
N SER A 533 20.55 -5.87 2.82
CA SER A 533 20.20 -4.48 3.13
C SER A 533 19.00 -4.01 2.28
N SER A 534 18.30 -2.97 2.74
CA SER A 534 17.16 -2.39 2.01
C SER A 534 17.57 -1.91 0.61
N THR A 535 18.75 -1.31 0.47
CA THR A 535 19.30 -0.86 -0.81
C THR A 535 19.65 -2.03 -1.73
N GLN A 536 20.28 -3.10 -1.23
CA GLN A 536 20.55 -4.31 -2.01
C GLN A 536 19.26 -4.92 -2.56
N LEU A 537 18.25 -5.11 -1.71
CA LEU A 537 16.99 -5.71 -2.12
C LEU A 537 16.23 -4.82 -3.12
N PHE A 538 16.20 -3.51 -2.88
CA PHE A 538 15.62 -2.54 -3.81
C PHE A 538 16.31 -2.61 -5.18
N MET A 539 17.63 -2.50 -5.22
CA MET A 539 18.41 -2.51 -6.46
C MET A 539 18.22 -3.82 -7.23
N VAL A 540 18.29 -4.98 -6.56
CA VAL A 540 18.08 -6.28 -7.23
C VAL A 540 16.68 -6.41 -7.78
N ARG A 541 15.65 -6.02 -7.02
CA ARG A 541 14.27 -6.06 -7.50
C ARG A 541 14.08 -5.14 -8.70
N THR A 542 14.49 -3.87 -8.62
CA THR A 542 14.35 -2.90 -9.70
C THR A 542 15.12 -3.31 -10.95
N MET A 543 16.36 -3.80 -10.82
CA MET A 543 17.12 -4.32 -11.97
C MET A 543 16.46 -5.56 -12.57
N THR A 544 15.95 -6.48 -11.75
CA THR A 544 15.25 -7.68 -12.23
C THR A 544 13.93 -7.32 -12.92
N GLU A 545 13.22 -6.31 -12.42
CA GLU A 545 11.99 -5.79 -13.00
C GLU A 545 12.25 -5.09 -14.33
N SER A 546 13.37 -4.37 -14.46
CA SER A 546 13.76 -3.72 -15.71
C SER A 546 13.96 -4.71 -16.86
N LEU A 547 14.33 -5.97 -16.58
CA LEU A 547 14.42 -7.03 -17.58
C LEU A 547 13.06 -7.35 -18.22
N ASN A 548 11.95 -7.00 -17.55
CA ASN A 548 10.58 -7.17 -18.04
C ASN A 548 10.06 -5.93 -18.77
N SER A 549 10.88 -4.87 -18.97
CA SER A 549 10.47 -3.70 -19.76
C SER A 549 10.09 -4.11 -21.18
N ALA A 550 9.18 -3.39 -21.84
CA ALA A 550 8.65 -3.81 -23.15
C ALA A 550 9.75 -4.06 -24.20
N GLU A 551 10.80 -3.24 -24.18
CA GLU A 551 11.96 -3.40 -25.08
C GLU A 551 12.80 -4.63 -24.73
N LEU A 552 13.19 -4.79 -23.46
CA LEU A 552 14.00 -5.92 -23.03
C LEU A 552 13.21 -7.23 -23.07
N LEU A 553 11.90 -7.21 -22.83
CA LEU A 553 11.00 -8.34 -22.96
C LEU A 553 10.97 -8.87 -24.40
N LYS A 554 10.86 -7.98 -25.40
CA LYS A 554 10.95 -8.36 -26.82
C LYS A 554 12.29 -9.00 -27.14
N GLN A 555 13.38 -8.42 -26.64
CA GLN A 555 14.71 -9.01 -26.78
C GLN A 555 14.79 -10.37 -26.08
N LEU A 556 14.26 -10.55 -24.88
CA LEU A 556 14.28 -11.82 -24.16
C LEU A 556 13.44 -12.90 -24.86
N LYS A 557 12.26 -12.54 -25.36
CA LYS A 557 11.41 -13.44 -26.14
C LYS A 557 12.12 -13.91 -27.41
N SER A 558 12.65 -13.00 -28.23
CA SER A 558 13.42 -13.37 -29.45
C SER A 558 14.64 -14.25 -29.19
N LEU A 559 15.12 -14.32 -27.94
CA LEU A 559 16.24 -15.16 -27.54
C LEU A 559 15.82 -16.55 -27.03
N GLY A 560 14.53 -16.86 -26.94
CA GLY A 560 14.01 -18.09 -26.34
C GLY A 560 14.30 -18.16 -24.83
N LEU A 561 14.38 -17.01 -24.17
CA LEU A 561 14.67 -16.87 -22.73
C LEU A 561 13.38 -16.82 -21.88
N GLU A 562 12.29 -17.44 -22.31
CA GLU A 562 11.02 -17.47 -21.55
C GLU A 562 11.18 -18.06 -20.15
N LYS A 563 12.09 -19.04 -20.00
CA LYS A 563 12.44 -19.58 -18.68
C LYS A 563 13.04 -18.53 -17.75
N LEU A 564 13.81 -17.57 -18.27
CA LEU A 564 14.29 -16.45 -17.47
C LEU A 564 13.12 -15.59 -17.00
N LEU A 565 12.16 -15.28 -17.88
CA LEU A 565 10.97 -14.49 -17.50
C LEU A 565 10.20 -15.17 -16.37
N HIS A 566 9.97 -16.47 -16.46
CA HIS A 566 9.33 -17.22 -15.38
C HIS A 566 10.09 -17.11 -14.06
N VAL A 567 11.42 -17.22 -14.11
CA VAL A 567 12.30 -17.11 -12.94
C VAL A 567 12.30 -15.69 -12.37
N THR A 568 12.39 -14.65 -13.19
CA THR A 568 12.40 -13.25 -12.74
C THR A 568 11.05 -12.88 -12.13
N HIS A 569 9.93 -13.24 -12.76
CA HIS A 569 8.60 -13.03 -12.20
C HIS A 569 8.41 -13.78 -10.88
N LYS A 570 8.87 -15.04 -10.79
CA LYS A 570 8.82 -15.81 -9.54
C LYS A 570 9.62 -15.13 -8.44
N PHE A 571 10.84 -14.68 -8.72
CA PHE A 571 11.67 -13.96 -7.75
C PHE A 571 11.03 -12.64 -7.33
N LEU A 572 10.53 -11.82 -8.27
CA LEU A 572 9.87 -10.54 -7.99
C LEU A 572 8.62 -10.73 -7.13
N ARG A 573 7.81 -11.75 -7.42
CA ARG A 573 6.62 -12.05 -6.61
C ARG A 573 6.97 -12.51 -5.20
N GLN A 574 7.95 -13.41 -5.07
CA GLN A 574 8.37 -13.93 -3.77
C GLN A 574 9.08 -12.86 -2.93
N SER A 575 9.94 -12.04 -3.53
CA SER A 575 10.72 -11.03 -2.82
C SER A 575 9.92 -9.78 -2.44
N TYR A 576 8.67 -9.65 -2.90
CA TYR A 576 7.79 -8.55 -2.51
C TYR A 576 7.55 -8.51 -1.00
N ILE A 577 7.39 -9.67 -0.37
CA ILE A 577 7.09 -9.79 1.07
C ILE A 577 8.34 -9.79 1.96
N TYR A 578 9.55 -9.76 1.37
CA TYR A 578 10.79 -9.81 2.14
C TYR A 578 10.97 -8.61 3.08
N PRO A 579 10.74 -7.34 2.66
CA PRO A 579 10.88 -6.20 3.57
C PRO A 579 10.00 -6.29 4.83
N PRO A 580 8.68 -6.60 4.76
CA PRO A 580 7.88 -6.69 5.98
C PRO A 580 8.28 -7.87 6.88
N LEU A 581 8.71 -9.01 6.30
CA LEU A 581 9.19 -10.15 7.10
C LEU A 581 10.55 -9.91 7.76
N LEU A 582 11.49 -9.22 7.11
CA LEU A 582 12.77 -8.87 7.73
C LEU A 582 12.60 -7.95 8.94
N ASN A 583 11.45 -7.25 9.02
CA ASN A 583 11.05 -6.39 10.13
C ASN A 583 10.02 -7.07 11.07
N PHE A 584 9.91 -8.40 11.03
CA PHE A 584 9.08 -9.17 11.97
C PHE A 584 9.44 -8.84 13.43
N GLY A 585 8.45 -8.73 14.32
CA GLY A 585 8.68 -8.34 15.73
C GLY A 585 8.52 -6.85 16.02
N GLY A 586 9.01 -5.99 15.11
CA GLY A 586 8.95 -4.53 15.25
C GLY A 586 7.61 -3.94 14.80
N LYS A 587 7.67 -2.88 13.98
CA LYS A 587 6.50 -2.24 13.37
C LYS A 587 5.59 -3.25 12.65
N THR A 588 6.05 -4.40 12.14
CA THR A 588 5.18 -5.33 11.39
C THR A 588 4.09 -5.98 12.25
N LEU A 589 4.41 -6.50 13.45
CA LEU A 589 3.40 -7.03 14.38
C LEU A 589 2.52 -5.92 14.98
N LEU A 590 3.04 -4.69 15.03
CA LEU A 590 2.33 -3.47 15.45
C LEU A 590 1.43 -2.90 14.34
N ILE A 591 1.80 -2.97 13.06
CA ILE A 591 1.07 -2.43 11.88
C ILE A 591 -0.05 -3.37 11.45
N THR A 592 0.13 -4.70 11.58
CA THR A 592 -1.03 -5.61 11.53
C THR A 592 -2.03 -5.28 12.66
N PHE A 593 -1.59 -4.56 13.69
CA PHE A 593 -2.36 -4.20 14.87
C PHE A 593 -2.80 -2.73 14.98
N THR A 594 -2.29 -1.79 14.19
CA THR A 594 -2.74 -0.38 14.23
C THR A 594 -4.22 -0.24 13.83
N PHE A 595 -4.84 -1.34 13.37
CA PHE A 595 -6.27 -1.45 13.11
C PHE A 595 -7.05 -2.37 14.09
N CYS A 596 -6.41 -3.11 15.00
CA CYS A 596 -7.10 -4.00 15.96
C CYS A 596 -6.68 -3.82 17.44
N GLY A 597 -5.67 -2.99 17.73
CA GLY A 597 -5.26 -2.66 19.10
C GLY A 597 -5.12 -1.17 19.40
N ASP A 598 -5.12 -0.31 18.38
CA ASP A 598 -5.35 1.12 18.56
C ASP A 598 -6.79 1.44 18.16
N VAL A 599 -7.65 1.43 19.16
CA VAL A 599 -8.80 2.35 19.19
C VAL A 599 -8.28 3.80 19.40
N ASN A 600 -6.96 4.03 19.44
CA ASN A 600 -6.33 5.35 19.43
C ASN A 600 -5.64 5.63 18.08
N CYS A 601 -6.32 6.41 17.26
CA CYS A 601 -5.77 7.01 16.04
C CYS A 601 -4.73 8.10 16.37
N SER A 602 -3.54 7.74 16.88
CA SER A 602 -2.33 8.59 16.86
C SER A 602 -1.15 7.90 17.55
N THR A 603 -0.07 7.59 16.81
CA THR A 603 1.30 8.11 17.03
C THR A 603 2.36 7.25 16.32
N ALA A 604 3.27 7.93 15.62
CA ALA A 604 4.54 7.39 15.18
C ALA A 604 5.63 7.84 16.17
N ASN A 605 6.50 6.89 16.53
CA ASN A 605 7.77 7.02 17.25
C ASN A 605 7.74 7.36 18.75
N GLY A 606 8.15 6.35 19.54
CA GLY A 606 9.03 6.57 20.68
C GLY A 606 8.38 6.78 22.04
N LEU A 607 7.88 5.69 22.65
CA LEU A 607 8.00 5.42 24.10
C LEU A 607 7.43 4.02 24.36
N LEU A 608 8.32 3.08 24.66
CA LEU A 608 7.95 1.84 25.34
C LEU A 608 7.47 2.21 26.76
N LEU A 609 6.36 1.58 27.19
CA LEU A 609 5.77 1.56 28.53
C LEU A 609 4.78 2.70 28.85
N SER A 610 3.59 2.30 29.29
CA SER A 610 2.31 3.06 29.39
C SER A 610 1.69 3.25 28.00
N VAL A 611 0.53 2.67 27.66
CA VAL A 611 -0.79 3.09 28.13
C VAL A 611 -1.75 1.89 28.01
N MET A 612 -2.17 1.36 29.16
CA MET A 612 -3.33 0.48 29.30
C MET A 612 -4.59 1.35 29.49
N GLU A 613 -5.07 2.03 28.44
CA GLU A 613 -6.40 2.65 28.47
C GLU A 613 -7.10 2.43 27.14
N VAL A 614 -7.98 1.43 27.14
CA VAL A 614 -9.03 1.22 26.14
C VAL A 614 -9.86 2.50 26.03
N PRO A 615 -10.19 3.03 24.83
CA PRO A 615 -11.08 4.17 24.72
C PRO A 615 -12.44 3.79 25.27
N LEU A 616 -12.90 4.60 26.21
CA LEU A 616 -14.17 4.53 26.94
C LEU A 616 -15.41 4.28 26.05
N ALA A 617 -15.31 4.47 24.73
CA ALA A 617 -16.36 4.12 23.76
C ALA A 617 -16.60 2.60 23.60
N TRP A 618 -15.57 1.76 23.71
CA TRP A 618 -15.72 0.30 23.57
C TRP A 618 -16.21 -0.36 24.87
N VAL A 619 -15.80 0.16 26.04
CA VAL A 619 -16.30 -0.32 27.34
C VAL A 619 -17.80 -0.03 27.47
N GLY A 620 -18.31 1.08 26.92
CA GLY A 620 -19.75 1.35 26.88
C GLY A 620 -20.58 0.38 26.02
N ILE A 621 -19.97 -0.26 25.01
CA ILE A 621 -20.66 -1.25 24.15
C ILE A 621 -20.74 -2.63 24.84
N CYS A 622 -19.78 -2.97 25.71
CA CYS A 622 -19.75 -4.25 26.42
C CYS A 622 -20.29 -4.19 27.86
N ALA A 623 -20.29 -3.04 28.53
CA ALA A 623 -20.75 -2.90 29.93
C ALA A 623 -22.27 -2.71 30.09
N GLY A 624 -23.04 -2.89 29.00
CA GLY A 624 -24.50 -2.88 29.01
C GLY A 624 -25.14 -4.27 28.97
N VAL A 625 -24.46 -5.29 29.51
CA VAL A 625 -25.01 -6.63 29.78
C VAL A 625 -25.04 -6.84 31.29
#